data_AF-S3IQQ8-F1
#
_entry.id   AF-S3IQQ8-F1
#
_cell.length_a   1.000
_cell.length_b   1.000
_cell.length_c   1.000
_cell.angle_alpha   90.00
_cell.angle_beta   90.00
_cell.angle_gamma   90.00
#
_symmetry.space_group_name_H-M   'P 1'
#
loop_
_entity.id
_entity.type
_entity.pdbx_description
1 polymer ?
#
loop_
_entity_poly.entity_id
_entity_poly.type
_entity_poly.pdbx_seq_one_letter_code
_entity_poly.pdbx_strand_id
1 'polypeptide(L)'
;MSYLILECGSAARGDTNIHSDRDLVCIWSGSPPDYSILKEVHGEIMYYSLDTIKKMSKKGSLFLTHLDIDSKYLDGDQKIFSSFRGYRPKKEKIEESLINTANVIKEIVWYPDTLVGKLWLYDVLYVSLRNFIYCKNALSDIYSFGYEDAIEKLHITQNDSDKMLLLREGKYSYRRNDIKNIENISIKDIENVCQSILGKTVKFLNGGNTNWEQMYRKDYWAERFIERAILNGEYNDSSFLDKIRFHNYNKHCIKSDVARIIDVKTNRHVIKVNA
;
A
#
# COMPACT_ATOMS: atom_id res chain seq x y z
N MET A 1 -27.64 2.16 -12.42
CA MET A 1 -26.51 2.06 -11.46
C MET A 1 -26.38 0.60 -11.06
N SER A 2 -25.20 0.01 -11.16
CA SER A 2 -24.94 -1.33 -10.62
C SER A 2 -23.65 -1.32 -9.80
N TYR A 3 -23.63 -2.09 -8.73
CA TYR A 3 -22.47 -2.25 -7.85
C TYR A 3 -22.32 -3.71 -7.45
N LEU A 4 -21.14 -4.09 -7.00
CA LEU A 4 -20.77 -5.41 -6.50
C LEU A 4 -19.92 -5.23 -5.25
N ILE A 5 -20.31 -5.86 -4.14
CA ILE A 5 -19.55 -5.86 -2.90
C ILE A 5 -18.93 -7.24 -2.70
N LEU A 6 -17.63 -7.23 -2.45
CA LEU A 6 -16.81 -8.40 -2.21
C LEU A 6 -16.13 -8.28 -0.85
N GLU A 7 -16.07 -9.38 -0.12
CA GLU A 7 -15.14 -9.56 0.99
C GLU A 7 -13.83 -10.12 0.44
N CYS A 8 -12.71 -9.59 0.89
CA CYS A 8 -11.36 -9.98 0.49
C CYS A 8 -10.47 -10.24 1.70
N GLY A 9 -9.23 -10.65 1.44
CA GLY A 9 -8.22 -10.78 2.49
C GLY A 9 -8.52 -11.94 3.43
N SER A 10 -8.04 -11.82 4.67
CA SER A 10 -8.05 -12.97 5.59
C SER A 10 -9.45 -13.38 6.07
N ALA A 11 -10.41 -12.45 6.02
CA ALA A 11 -11.81 -12.76 6.31
C ALA A 11 -12.41 -13.67 5.24
N ALA A 12 -12.15 -13.38 3.96
CA ALA A 12 -12.68 -14.15 2.84
C ALA A 12 -12.03 -15.54 2.70
N ARG A 13 -10.73 -15.65 3.03
CA ARG A 13 -9.98 -16.92 3.01
C ARG A 13 -10.23 -17.83 4.22
N GLY A 14 -10.78 -17.29 5.31
CA GLY A 14 -11.01 -18.05 6.55
C GLY A 14 -9.80 -18.17 7.49
N ASP A 15 -8.70 -17.47 7.22
CA ASP A 15 -7.48 -17.35 8.03
C ASP A 15 -7.51 -16.08 8.93
N THR A 16 -8.70 -15.74 9.46
CA THR A 16 -8.90 -14.52 10.26
C THR A 16 -8.21 -14.65 11.62
N ASN A 17 -7.43 -13.65 12.02
CA ASN A 17 -6.85 -13.54 13.36
C ASN A 17 -7.43 -12.35 14.13
N ILE A 18 -7.07 -12.18 15.40
CA ILE A 18 -7.55 -11.09 16.28
C ILE A 18 -7.22 -9.68 15.76
N HIS A 19 -6.38 -9.56 14.74
CA HIS A 19 -5.96 -8.31 14.11
C HIS A 19 -6.47 -8.16 12.67
N SER A 20 -7.20 -9.14 12.14
CA SER A 20 -7.74 -9.13 10.78
C SER A 20 -8.92 -8.18 10.67
N ASP A 21 -8.71 -7.05 9.99
CA ASP A 21 -9.81 -6.18 9.54
C ASP A 21 -10.59 -6.86 8.40
N ARG A 22 -11.89 -6.55 8.26
CA ARG A 22 -12.69 -6.99 7.09
C ARG A 22 -12.33 -6.12 5.89
N ASP A 23 -11.67 -6.70 4.89
CA ASP A 23 -11.35 -5.99 3.64
C ASP A 23 -12.55 -6.06 2.68
N LEU A 24 -13.37 -5.02 2.66
CA LEU A 24 -14.50 -4.93 1.72
C LEU A 24 -14.15 -4.09 0.50
N VAL A 25 -14.59 -4.56 -0.67
CA VAL A 25 -14.38 -3.90 -1.96
C VAL A 25 -15.71 -3.74 -2.66
N CYS A 26 -16.09 -2.49 -2.98
CA CYS A 26 -17.24 -2.17 -3.81
C CYS A 26 -16.78 -1.74 -5.20
N ILE A 27 -17.20 -2.46 -6.23
CA ILE A 27 -16.97 -2.14 -7.63
C ILE A 27 -18.28 -1.67 -8.26
N TRP A 28 -18.29 -0.52 -8.94
CA TRP A 28 -19.52 0.06 -9.48
C TRP A 28 -19.41 0.49 -10.95
N SER A 29 -20.58 0.55 -11.61
CA SER A 29 -20.78 0.95 -13.00
C SER A 29 -21.83 2.04 -13.13
N GLY A 30 -21.59 3.01 -14.02
CA GLY A 30 -22.47 4.15 -14.25
C GLY A 30 -22.21 5.26 -13.23
N SER A 31 -23.18 5.52 -12.35
CA SER A 31 -23.05 6.48 -11.25
C SER A 31 -22.44 5.83 -10.01
N PRO A 32 -21.69 6.58 -9.17
CA PRO A 32 -21.23 6.07 -7.89
C PRO A 32 -22.43 5.72 -6.98
N PRO A 33 -22.35 4.66 -6.17
CA PRO A 33 -23.35 4.36 -5.16
C PRO A 33 -23.28 5.38 -4.02
N ASP A 34 -24.30 5.37 -3.16
CA ASP A 34 -24.27 6.13 -1.92
C ASP A 34 -23.28 5.48 -0.94
N TYR A 35 -22.09 6.08 -0.83
CA TYR A 35 -21.02 5.59 0.02
C TYR A 35 -21.38 5.63 1.51
N SER A 36 -22.26 6.53 1.92
CA SER A 36 -22.64 6.66 3.33
C SER A 36 -23.53 5.50 3.77
N ILE A 37 -24.53 5.17 2.95
CA ILE A 37 -25.45 4.05 3.19
C ILE A 37 -24.67 2.72 3.17
N LEU A 38 -23.84 2.48 2.16
CA LEU A 38 -23.09 1.22 2.10
C LEU A 38 -22.11 1.07 3.26
N LYS A 39 -21.51 2.19 3.71
CA LYS A 39 -20.65 2.19 4.89
C LYS A 39 -21.41 1.86 6.16
N GLU A 40 -22.63 2.37 6.34
CA GLU A 40 -23.47 2.05 7.50
C GLU A 40 -23.84 0.56 7.54
N VAL A 41 -24.15 -0.03 6.38
CA VAL A 41 -24.60 -1.42 6.29
C VAL A 41 -23.44 -2.42 6.44
N HIS A 42 -22.32 -2.19 5.76
CA HIS A 42 -21.24 -3.19 5.70
C HIS A 42 -19.97 -2.78 6.45
N GLY A 43 -19.86 -1.53 6.91
CA GLY A 43 -18.66 -0.99 7.53
C GLY A 43 -17.70 -0.37 6.52
N GLU A 44 -16.41 -0.50 6.78
CA GLU A 44 -15.35 0.14 5.99
C GLU A 44 -15.19 -0.51 4.61
N ILE A 45 -15.37 0.25 3.52
CA ILE A 45 -15.36 -0.26 2.12
C ILE A 45 -14.37 0.52 1.25
N MET A 46 -13.63 -0.20 0.40
CA MET A 46 -12.84 0.38 -0.70
C MET A 46 -13.68 0.48 -1.98
N TYR A 47 -13.75 1.67 -2.58
CA TYR A 47 -14.59 1.92 -3.75
C TYR A 47 -13.78 2.02 -5.05
N TYR A 48 -14.23 1.33 -6.10
CA TYR A 48 -13.65 1.39 -7.44
C TYR A 48 -14.72 1.47 -8.52
N SER A 49 -14.61 2.44 -9.43
CA SER A 49 -15.39 2.41 -10.67
C SER A 49 -14.88 1.32 -11.61
N LEU A 50 -15.72 0.84 -12.54
CA LEU A 50 -15.27 -0.07 -13.59
C LEU A 50 -14.15 0.53 -14.46
N ASP A 51 -14.14 1.85 -14.65
CA ASP A 51 -13.04 2.51 -15.35
C ASP A 51 -11.73 2.43 -14.57
N THR A 52 -11.80 2.42 -13.24
CA THR A 52 -10.64 2.17 -12.38
C THR A 52 -10.17 0.73 -12.50
N ILE A 53 -11.09 -0.25 -12.51
CA ILE A 53 -10.77 -1.66 -12.76
C ILE A 53 -10.09 -1.84 -14.13
N LYS A 54 -10.61 -1.22 -15.20
CA LYS A 54 -9.98 -1.24 -16.53
C LYS A 54 -8.58 -0.63 -16.52
N LYS A 55 -8.37 0.48 -15.81
CA LYS A 55 -7.03 1.09 -15.66
C LYS A 55 -6.08 0.18 -14.89
N MET A 56 -6.54 -0.47 -13.82
CA MET A 56 -5.76 -1.46 -13.06
C MET A 56 -5.36 -2.66 -13.92
N SER A 57 -6.29 -3.16 -14.74
CA SER A 57 -6.06 -4.24 -15.68
C SER A 57 -4.97 -3.89 -16.71
N LYS A 58 -5.04 -2.68 -17.30
CA LYS A 58 -3.99 -2.18 -18.21
C LYS A 58 -2.62 -2.03 -17.56
N LYS A 59 -2.59 -1.74 -16.25
CA LYS A 59 -1.36 -1.60 -15.45
C LYS A 59 -0.78 -2.92 -14.95
N GLY A 60 -1.44 -4.05 -15.18
CA GLY A 60 -0.98 -5.33 -14.66
C GLY A 60 -1.19 -5.52 -13.16
N SER A 61 -2.24 -4.93 -12.58
CA SER A 61 -2.44 -4.96 -11.14
C SER A 61 -2.82 -6.35 -10.63
N LEU A 62 -1.95 -6.95 -9.80
CA LEU A 62 -2.22 -8.23 -9.11
C LEU A 62 -3.43 -8.16 -8.17
N PHE A 63 -3.89 -6.96 -7.80
CA PHE A 63 -5.13 -6.79 -7.03
C PHE A 63 -6.33 -7.43 -7.73
N LEU A 64 -6.43 -7.36 -9.06
CA LEU A 64 -7.55 -7.97 -9.79
C LEU A 64 -7.48 -9.50 -9.78
N THR A 65 -6.27 -10.06 -9.83
CA THR A 65 -6.05 -11.50 -9.65
C THR A 65 -6.39 -11.94 -8.23
N HIS A 66 -6.05 -11.12 -7.22
CA HIS A 66 -6.46 -11.36 -5.84
C HIS A 66 -7.98 -11.36 -5.68
N LEU A 67 -8.69 -10.42 -6.30
CA LEU A 67 -10.16 -10.42 -6.33
C LEU A 67 -10.74 -11.68 -6.98
N ASP A 68 -10.15 -12.15 -8.09
CA ASP A 68 -10.61 -13.35 -8.77
C ASP A 68 -10.46 -14.63 -7.92
N ILE A 69 -9.36 -14.75 -7.17
CA ILE A 69 -9.02 -15.99 -6.44
C ILE A 69 -9.60 -16.01 -5.03
N ASP A 70 -9.45 -14.93 -4.26
CA ASP A 70 -9.70 -14.95 -2.82
C ASP A 70 -11.02 -14.28 -2.41
N SER A 71 -11.71 -13.60 -3.33
CA SER A 71 -12.88 -12.82 -2.94
C SER A 71 -14.13 -13.67 -2.72
N LYS A 72 -14.94 -13.27 -1.74
CA LYS A 72 -16.27 -13.82 -1.48
C LYS A 72 -17.32 -12.78 -1.84
N TYR A 73 -18.29 -13.20 -2.64
CA TYR A 73 -19.46 -12.36 -2.95
C TYR A 73 -20.25 -12.05 -1.66
N LEU A 74 -20.60 -10.78 -1.48
CA LEU A 74 -21.48 -10.34 -0.41
C LEU A 74 -22.82 -9.78 -0.92
N ASP A 75 -22.78 -8.84 -1.87
CA ASP A 75 -23.99 -8.15 -2.34
C ASP A 75 -23.81 -7.55 -3.75
N GLY A 76 -24.93 -7.19 -4.39
CA GLY A 76 -24.97 -6.46 -5.65
C GLY A 76 -25.00 -7.33 -6.92
N ASP A 77 -24.75 -6.69 -8.06
CA ASP A 77 -24.80 -7.24 -9.41
C ASP A 77 -23.55 -8.09 -9.73
N GLN A 78 -23.71 -9.41 -9.66
CA GLN A 78 -22.66 -10.37 -9.99
C GLN A 78 -22.15 -10.28 -11.44
N LYS A 79 -22.88 -9.64 -12.38
CA LYS A 79 -22.36 -9.46 -13.74
C LYS A 79 -21.07 -8.65 -13.75
N ILE A 80 -20.83 -7.83 -12.74
CA ILE A 80 -19.58 -7.06 -12.59
C ILE A 80 -18.36 -7.99 -12.43
N PHE A 81 -18.50 -9.21 -11.91
CA PHE A 81 -17.39 -10.18 -11.81
C PHE A 81 -16.71 -10.43 -13.16
N SER A 82 -17.46 -10.41 -14.26
CA SER A 82 -16.90 -10.68 -15.59
C SER A 82 -15.84 -9.66 -16.01
N SER A 83 -15.73 -8.51 -15.33
CA SER A 83 -14.74 -7.48 -15.61
C SER A 83 -13.33 -7.81 -15.14
N PHE A 84 -13.16 -8.78 -14.23
CA PHE A 84 -11.86 -9.21 -13.71
C PHE A 84 -11.72 -10.74 -13.51
N ARG A 85 -12.78 -11.52 -13.70
CA ARG A 85 -12.73 -12.98 -13.59
C ARG A 85 -11.70 -13.59 -14.54
N GLY A 86 -10.86 -14.48 -14.02
CA GLY A 86 -9.76 -15.11 -14.74
C GLY A 86 -8.63 -14.14 -15.15
N TYR A 87 -8.64 -12.89 -14.67
CA TYR A 87 -7.60 -11.93 -15.03
C TYR A 87 -6.24 -12.35 -14.48
N ARG A 88 -5.26 -12.44 -15.37
CA ARG A 88 -3.84 -12.60 -15.05
C ARG A 88 -3.05 -11.52 -15.76
N PRO A 89 -2.24 -10.71 -15.05
CA PRO A 89 -1.44 -9.68 -15.68
C PRO A 89 -0.36 -10.30 -16.57
N LYS A 90 0.00 -9.59 -17.64
CA LYS A 90 1.13 -10.00 -18.49
C LYS A 90 2.43 -9.98 -17.68
N LYS A 91 3.32 -10.94 -17.94
CA LYS A 91 4.59 -11.10 -17.22
C LYS A 91 5.40 -9.81 -17.16
N GLU A 92 5.49 -9.07 -18.27
CA GLU A 92 6.27 -7.83 -18.34
C GLU A 92 5.74 -6.77 -17.36
N LYS A 93 4.42 -6.73 -17.12
CA LYS A 93 3.83 -5.81 -16.14
C LYS A 93 4.08 -6.21 -14.69
N ILE A 94 4.21 -7.51 -14.43
CA ILE A 94 4.61 -8.02 -13.12
C ILE A 94 6.08 -7.66 -12.88
N GLU A 95 6.95 -7.85 -13.87
CA GLU A 95 8.38 -7.47 -13.81
C GLU A 95 8.55 -5.96 -13.59
N GLU A 96 7.82 -5.12 -14.33
CA GLU A 96 7.79 -3.67 -14.10
C GLU A 96 7.40 -3.33 -12.65
N SER A 97 6.36 -3.99 -12.12
CA SER A 97 5.89 -3.77 -10.74
C SER A 97 6.90 -4.22 -9.69
N LEU A 98 7.57 -5.35 -9.92
CA LEU A 98 8.64 -5.87 -9.07
C LEU A 98 9.80 -4.88 -8.99
N ILE A 99 10.30 -4.42 -10.15
CA ILE A 99 11.41 -3.46 -10.26
C ILE A 99 11.04 -2.14 -9.58
N ASN A 100 9.85 -1.60 -9.87
CA ASN A 100 9.37 -0.36 -9.27
C ASN A 100 9.30 -0.46 -7.74
N THR A 101 8.84 -1.59 -7.21
CA THR A 101 8.76 -1.82 -5.77
C THR A 101 10.16 -1.91 -5.13
N ALA A 102 11.10 -2.58 -5.78
CA ALA A 102 12.49 -2.61 -5.31
C ALA A 102 13.14 -1.22 -5.31
N ASN A 103 12.83 -0.39 -6.31
CA ASN A 103 13.30 0.99 -6.38
C ASN A 103 12.71 1.85 -5.26
N VAL A 104 11.40 1.72 -4.98
CA VAL A 104 10.76 2.40 -3.83
C VAL A 104 11.49 2.08 -2.53
N ILE A 105 11.79 0.80 -2.26
CA ILE A 105 12.47 0.42 -1.02
C ILE A 105 13.85 1.09 -0.92
N LYS A 106 14.57 1.23 -2.04
CA LYS A 106 15.88 1.91 -2.08
C LYS A 106 15.78 3.42 -1.93
N GLU A 107 14.70 4.03 -2.39
CA GLU A 107 14.44 5.47 -2.24
C GLU A 107 14.18 5.84 -0.77
N ILE A 108 13.81 4.87 0.08
CA ILE A 108 13.72 5.06 1.52
C ILE A 108 15.15 5.05 2.08
N VAL A 109 15.83 6.20 2.04
CA VAL A 109 17.19 6.34 2.55
C VAL A 109 17.22 6.60 4.07
N TRP A 110 16.14 7.15 4.61
CA TRP A 110 16.04 7.56 6.01
C TRP A 110 14.60 7.53 6.54
N TYR A 111 14.48 7.51 7.86
CA TYR A 111 13.22 7.61 8.62
C TYR A 111 13.36 8.63 9.78
N PRO A 112 12.26 9.24 10.26
CA PRO A 112 12.33 10.22 11.34
C PRO A 112 12.89 9.61 12.64
N ASP A 113 13.72 10.34 13.37
CA ASP A 113 14.35 9.88 14.63
C ASP A 113 13.38 9.92 15.82
N THR A 114 12.31 9.16 15.69
CA THR A 114 11.29 8.97 16.71
C THR A 114 10.77 7.55 16.63
N LEU A 115 10.15 7.05 17.70
CA LEU A 115 9.48 5.76 17.69
C LEU A 115 8.38 5.70 16.61
N VAL A 116 7.61 6.78 16.46
CA VAL A 116 6.59 6.90 15.41
C VAL A 116 7.22 6.84 14.01
N GLY A 117 8.36 7.49 13.80
CA GLY A 117 9.12 7.42 12.56
C GLY A 117 9.64 6.02 12.24
N LYS A 118 10.06 5.27 13.25
CA LYS A 118 10.44 3.86 13.12
C LYS A 118 9.25 2.99 12.70
N LEU A 119 8.08 3.20 13.30
CA LEU A 119 6.87 2.47 12.94
C LEU A 119 6.33 2.84 11.55
N TRP A 120 6.48 4.10 11.15
CA TRP A 120 6.21 4.52 9.78
C TRP A 120 7.07 3.74 8.78
N LEU A 121 8.38 3.57 9.07
CA LEU A 121 9.27 2.76 8.23
C LEU A 121 8.77 1.32 8.14
N TYR A 122 8.33 0.72 9.24
CA TYR A 122 7.79 -0.65 9.24
C TYR A 122 6.53 -0.78 8.38
N ASP A 123 5.60 0.18 8.44
CA ASP A 123 4.41 0.19 7.57
C ASP A 123 4.79 0.24 6.08
N VAL A 124 5.66 1.18 5.72
CA VAL A 124 6.08 1.37 4.32
C VAL A 124 6.85 0.15 3.80
N LEU A 125 7.75 -0.41 4.61
CA LEU A 125 8.51 -1.61 4.24
C LEU A 125 7.62 -2.84 4.15
N TYR A 126 6.71 -3.06 5.09
CA TYR A 126 5.75 -4.17 5.01
C TYR A 126 4.93 -4.09 3.72
N VAL A 127 4.36 -2.92 3.40
CA VAL A 127 3.52 -2.75 2.20
C VAL A 127 4.35 -3.00 0.93
N SER A 128 5.57 -2.46 0.88
CA SER A 128 6.47 -2.63 -0.26
C SER A 128 6.93 -4.08 -0.42
N LEU A 129 7.45 -4.70 0.63
CA LEU A 129 7.96 -6.07 0.60
C LEU A 129 6.83 -7.04 0.26
N ARG A 130 5.65 -6.90 0.85
CA ARG A 130 4.48 -7.73 0.47
C ARG A 130 4.18 -7.64 -1.03
N ASN A 131 4.19 -6.44 -1.61
CA ASN A 131 3.96 -6.29 -3.05
C ASN A 131 5.09 -6.92 -3.88
N PHE A 132 6.34 -6.78 -3.45
CA PHE A 132 7.48 -7.42 -4.09
C PHE A 132 7.36 -8.94 -4.09
N ILE A 133 6.98 -9.52 -2.94
CA ILE A 133 6.78 -10.95 -2.74
C ILE A 133 5.68 -11.48 -3.66
N TYR A 134 4.51 -10.82 -3.68
CA TYR A 134 3.42 -11.20 -4.58
C TYR A 134 3.84 -11.14 -6.05
N CYS A 135 4.61 -10.12 -6.45
CA CYS A 135 5.14 -10.05 -7.81
C CYS A 135 6.11 -11.21 -8.09
N LYS A 136 7.04 -11.51 -7.17
CA LYS A 136 8.03 -12.58 -7.34
C LYS A 136 7.35 -13.96 -7.45
N ASN A 137 6.34 -14.21 -6.62
CA ASN A 137 5.54 -15.44 -6.68
C ASN A 137 4.75 -15.51 -8.00
N ALA A 138 4.11 -14.41 -8.41
CA ALA A 138 3.33 -14.36 -9.65
C ALA A 138 4.18 -14.55 -10.91
N LEU A 139 5.47 -14.19 -10.90
CA LEU A 139 6.41 -14.49 -12.00
C LEU A 139 6.71 -16.00 -12.15
N SER A 140 6.39 -16.79 -11.12
CA SER A 140 6.47 -18.25 -11.10
C SER A 140 5.08 -18.89 -11.21
N ASP A 141 4.08 -18.15 -11.68
CA ASP A 141 2.66 -18.55 -11.75
C ASP A 141 2.04 -18.97 -10.40
N ILE A 142 2.61 -18.48 -9.30
CA ILE A 142 2.10 -18.71 -7.94
C ILE A 142 1.29 -17.49 -7.50
N TYR A 143 -0.02 -17.68 -7.34
CA TYR A 143 -0.95 -16.63 -6.91
C TYR A 143 -1.50 -16.92 -5.51
N SER A 144 -0.63 -16.84 -4.50
CA SER A 144 -1.04 -16.86 -3.09
C SER A 144 -0.95 -15.45 -2.50
N PHE A 145 -2.08 -14.94 -2.01
CA PHE A 145 -2.19 -13.61 -1.42
C PHE A 145 -2.38 -13.65 0.11
N GLY A 146 -2.43 -14.84 0.71
CA GLY A 146 -2.15 -15.01 2.15
C GLY A 146 -0.71 -14.58 2.44
N TYR A 147 -0.49 -13.74 3.45
CA TYR A 147 0.85 -13.16 3.68
C TYR A 147 1.87 -14.22 4.10
N GLU A 148 1.51 -15.08 5.05
CA GLU A 148 2.33 -16.19 5.54
C GLU A 148 2.60 -17.20 4.41
N ASP A 149 1.54 -17.67 3.75
CA ASP A 149 1.65 -18.54 2.58
C ASP A 149 2.57 -17.95 1.50
N ALA A 150 2.47 -16.64 1.22
CA ALA A 150 3.31 -16.00 0.22
C ALA A 150 4.78 -15.92 0.62
N ILE A 151 5.08 -15.74 1.92
CA ILE A 151 6.44 -15.77 2.44
C ILE A 151 7.04 -17.18 2.33
N GLU A 152 6.27 -18.22 2.68
CA GLU A 152 6.72 -19.61 2.59
C GLU A 152 7.21 -19.97 1.18
N LYS A 153 6.60 -19.41 0.13
CA LYS A 153 7.00 -19.63 -1.27
C LYS A 153 8.32 -18.94 -1.67
N LEU A 154 8.88 -18.04 -0.85
CA LEU A 154 10.15 -17.38 -1.14
C LEU A 154 11.38 -18.20 -0.79
N HIS A 155 11.22 -19.29 -0.04
CA HIS A 155 12.32 -20.10 0.49
C HIS A 155 13.36 -19.29 1.29
N ILE A 156 12.90 -18.31 2.08
CA ILE A 156 13.76 -17.57 3.02
C ILE A 156 13.92 -18.31 4.35
N THR A 157 14.84 -17.87 5.20
CA THR A 157 15.05 -18.48 6.52
C THR A 157 13.85 -18.23 7.46
N GLN A 158 13.62 -19.13 8.42
CA GLN A 158 12.56 -18.93 9.43
C GLN A 158 12.75 -17.61 10.19
N ASN A 159 13.99 -17.27 10.56
CA ASN A 159 14.33 -16.02 11.22
C ASN A 159 13.95 -14.78 10.38
N ASP A 160 14.11 -14.83 9.05
CA ASP A 160 13.67 -13.73 8.17
C ASP A 160 12.14 -13.69 8.06
N SER A 161 11.47 -14.85 8.04
CA SER A 161 10.01 -14.95 8.07
C SER A 161 9.43 -14.34 9.35
N ASP A 162 10.00 -14.66 10.51
CA ASP A 162 9.56 -14.12 11.80
C ASP A 162 9.70 -12.59 11.84
N LYS A 163 10.79 -12.05 11.29
CA LYS A 163 11.00 -10.59 11.16
C LYS A 163 10.00 -9.93 10.23
N MET A 164 9.56 -10.61 9.17
CA MET A 164 8.49 -10.14 8.29
C MET A 164 7.14 -10.07 9.01
N LEU A 165 6.84 -11.03 9.89
CA LEU A 165 5.67 -10.96 10.77
C LEU A 165 5.77 -9.81 11.76
N LEU A 166 6.95 -9.56 12.35
CA LEU A 166 7.15 -8.41 13.22
C LEU A 166 7.00 -7.07 12.48
N LEU A 167 7.40 -6.96 11.20
CA LEU A 167 7.11 -5.79 10.36
C LEU A 167 5.59 -5.57 10.19
N ARG A 168 4.81 -6.65 10.06
CA ARG A 168 3.34 -6.60 10.00
C ARG A 168 2.75 -6.02 11.29
N GLU A 169 3.25 -6.45 12.44
CA GLU A 169 2.83 -5.91 13.74
C GLU A 169 3.21 -4.43 13.90
N GLY A 170 4.41 -4.06 13.43
CA GLY A 170 4.86 -2.67 13.34
C GLY A 170 3.92 -1.78 12.53
N LYS A 171 3.47 -2.27 11.36
CA LYS A 171 2.45 -1.61 10.54
C LYS A 171 1.14 -1.38 11.30
N TYR A 172 0.62 -2.40 11.98
CA TYR A 172 -0.67 -2.27 12.66
C TYR A 172 -0.59 -1.34 13.84
N SER A 173 0.50 -1.41 14.61
CA SER A 173 0.78 -0.50 15.70
C SER A 173 0.86 0.95 15.24
N TYR A 174 1.52 1.21 14.10
CA TYR A 174 1.55 2.53 13.45
C TYR A 174 0.15 3.03 13.14
N ARG A 175 -0.67 2.23 12.42
CA ARG A 175 -1.98 2.64 11.92
C ARG A 175 -3.04 2.79 13.01
N ARG A 176 -2.94 2.00 14.08
CA ARG A 176 -3.85 2.06 15.24
C ARG A 176 -3.42 3.10 16.27
N ASN A 177 -2.23 3.68 16.12
CA ASN A 177 -1.61 4.52 17.15
C ASN A 177 -1.50 3.79 18.50
N ASP A 178 -1.26 2.47 18.47
CA ASP A 178 -1.12 1.61 19.65
C ASP A 178 0.32 1.13 19.76
N ILE A 179 1.14 1.93 20.42
CA ILE A 179 2.60 1.76 20.49
C ILE A 179 2.96 0.85 21.68
N LYS A 180 2.32 -0.32 21.77
CA LYS A 180 2.54 -1.27 22.88
C LYS A 180 3.34 -2.46 22.43
N ASN A 181 4.36 -2.82 23.22
CA ASN A 181 5.08 -4.10 23.17
C ASN A 181 5.56 -4.56 21.79
N ILE A 182 6.00 -3.64 20.93
CA ILE A 182 6.70 -4.03 19.72
C ILE A 182 8.10 -4.43 20.15
N GLU A 183 8.42 -5.71 20.05
CA GLU A 183 9.79 -6.18 20.19
C GLU A 183 10.68 -5.31 19.31
N ASN A 184 11.74 -4.77 19.90
CA ASN A 184 12.52 -3.72 19.28
C ASN A 184 13.42 -4.33 18.18
N ILE A 185 12.83 -4.69 17.03
CA ILE A 185 13.59 -5.21 15.90
C ILE A 185 14.67 -4.18 15.56
N SER A 186 15.90 -4.63 15.41
CA SER A 186 16.98 -3.75 14.98
C SER A 186 16.73 -3.32 13.54
N ILE A 187 17.00 -2.06 13.22
CA ILE A 187 17.01 -1.61 11.82
C ILE A 187 17.98 -2.45 10.98
N LYS A 188 19.08 -2.92 11.59
CA LYS A 188 20.04 -3.81 10.93
C LYS A 188 19.42 -5.15 10.54
N ASP A 189 18.56 -5.70 11.39
CA ASP A 189 17.83 -6.93 11.07
C ASP A 189 16.86 -6.72 9.91
N ILE A 190 16.18 -5.57 9.88
CA ILE A 190 15.29 -5.21 8.76
C ILE A 190 16.07 -5.02 7.45
N GLU A 191 17.24 -4.37 7.49
CA GLU A 191 18.13 -4.26 6.33
C GLU A 191 18.55 -5.64 5.80
N ASN A 192 18.89 -6.57 6.69
CA ASN A 192 19.26 -7.93 6.33
C ASN A 192 18.09 -8.69 5.67
N VAL A 193 16.88 -8.56 6.21
CA VAL A 193 15.65 -9.14 5.62
C VAL A 193 15.38 -8.57 4.24
N CYS A 194 15.48 -7.24 4.08
CA CYS A 194 15.35 -6.61 2.77
C CYS A 194 16.42 -7.13 1.79
N GLN A 195 17.67 -7.31 2.23
CA GLN A 195 18.71 -7.89 1.39
C GLN A 195 18.40 -9.34 0.99
N SER A 196 17.93 -10.16 1.92
CA SER A 196 17.52 -11.56 1.70
C SER A 196 16.43 -11.66 0.62
N ILE A 197 15.42 -10.79 0.69
CA ILE A 197 14.27 -10.80 -0.23
C ILE A 197 14.61 -10.18 -1.59
N LEU A 198 15.30 -9.02 -1.59
CA LEU A 198 15.56 -8.23 -2.80
C LEU A 198 16.83 -8.66 -3.55
N GLY A 199 17.73 -9.41 -2.89
CA GLY A 199 19.07 -9.72 -3.38
C GLY A 199 19.99 -8.48 -3.49
N LYS A 200 19.64 -7.36 -2.84
CA LYS A 200 20.38 -6.09 -2.88
C LYS A 200 20.42 -5.46 -1.50
N THR A 201 21.59 -4.97 -1.10
CA THR A 201 21.75 -4.24 0.16
C THR A 201 20.95 -2.95 0.14
N VAL A 202 20.30 -2.67 1.26
CA VAL A 202 19.62 -1.40 1.56
C VAL A 202 20.16 -0.87 2.89
N LYS A 203 20.07 0.44 3.09
CA LYS A 203 20.48 1.08 4.34
C LYS A 203 19.47 2.14 4.72
N PHE A 204 19.03 2.12 5.98
CA PHE A 204 18.06 3.07 6.50
C PHE A 204 18.73 3.92 7.58
N LEU A 205 18.94 5.20 7.28
CA LEU A 205 19.54 6.14 8.23
C LEU A 205 18.50 6.67 9.20
N ASN A 206 18.93 6.83 10.46
CA ASN A 206 18.13 7.48 11.47
C ASN A 206 18.21 9.00 11.30
N GLY A 207 17.07 9.65 11.11
CA GLY A 207 16.99 11.07 10.77
C GLY A 207 17.41 11.39 9.32
N GLY A 208 16.99 12.55 8.83
CA GLY A 208 17.28 13.01 7.48
C GLY A 208 16.40 14.18 7.09
N ASN A 209 16.44 14.57 5.82
CA ASN A 209 15.58 15.60 5.25
C ASN A 209 15.08 15.17 3.87
N THR A 210 13.90 15.66 3.49
CA THR A 210 13.31 15.39 2.19
C THR A 210 13.97 16.27 1.14
N ASN A 211 14.49 15.66 0.08
CA ASN A 211 14.92 16.39 -1.10
C ASN A 211 13.69 16.68 -1.99
N TRP A 212 12.99 17.77 -1.68
CA TRP A 212 11.77 18.16 -2.37
C TRP A 212 11.96 18.38 -3.87
N GLU A 213 13.13 18.87 -4.30
CA GLU A 213 13.45 19.10 -5.71
C GLU A 213 13.47 17.80 -6.53
N GLN A 214 13.85 16.69 -5.89
CA GLN A 214 13.89 15.36 -6.50
C GLN A 214 12.55 14.60 -6.36
N MET A 215 11.53 15.22 -5.77
CA MET A 215 10.19 14.62 -5.65
C MET A 215 9.40 14.80 -6.94
N TYR A 216 9.55 13.86 -7.88
CA TYR A 216 8.80 13.86 -9.16
C TYR A 216 7.56 12.96 -9.13
N ARG A 217 7.36 12.21 -8.04
CA ARG A 217 6.30 11.21 -7.93
C ARG A 217 4.94 11.87 -7.63
N LYS A 218 3.88 11.28 -8.19
CA LYS A 218 2.48 11.64 -7.93
C LYS A 218 1.63 10.40 -7.64
N ASP A 219 2.28 9.36 -7.15
CA ASP A 219 1.68 8.08 -6.81
C ASP A 219 1.59 7.90 -5.29
N TYR A 220 1.07 6.74 -4.86
CA TYR A 220 0.91 6.39 -3.45
C TYR A 220 2.20 6.59 -2.62
N TRP A 221 3.37 6.38 -3.21
CA TRP A 221 4.63 6.52 -2.49
C TRP A 221 5.01 7.97 -2.24
N ALA A 222 4.60 8.89 -3.12
CA ALA A 222 4.72 10.32 -2.86
C ALA A 222 3.92 10.73 -1.60
N GLU A 223 2.73 10.15 -1.42
CA GLU A 223 1.90 10.36 -0.23
C GLU A 223 2.64 9.95 1.05
N ARG A 224 3.27 8.77 1.03
CA ARG A 224 4.06 8.25 2.17
C ARG A 224 5.32 9.07 2.44
N PHE A 225 5.99 9.58 1.41
CA PHE A 225 7.16 10.45 1.60
C PHE A 225 6.79 11.83 2.16
N ILE A 226 5.64 12.39 1.78
CA ILE A 226 5.12 13.63 2.39
C ILE A 226 4.76 13.39 3.85
N GLU A 227 4.07 12.30 4.16
CA GLU A 227 3.77 11.89 5.54
C GLU A 227 5.07 11.77 6.37
N ARG A 228 6.12 11.12 5.84
CA ARG A 228 7.45 11.08 6.48
C ARG A 228 7.97 12.48 6.80
N ALA A 229 7.89 13.40 5.86
CA ALA A 229 8.40 14.75 6.02
C ALA A 229 7.62 15.53 7.10
N ILE A 230 6.30 15.29 7.20
CA ILE A 230 5.47 15.86 8.27
C ILE A 230 5.85 15.28 9.64
N LEU A 231 6.01 13.96 9.74
CA LEU A 231 6.45 13.29 10.97
C LEU A 231 7.85 13.74 11.42
N ASN A 232 8.70 14.15 10.47
CA ASN A 232 10.04 14.68 10.73
C ASN A 232 10.04 16.19 11.07
N GLY A 233 8.88 16.86 11.04
CA GLY A 233 8.76 18.29 11.34
C GLY A 233 9.20 19.23 10.20
N GLU A 234 9.42 18.73 8.98
CA GLU A 234 9.81 19.56 7.81
C GLU A 234 8.63 20.37 7.22
N TYR A 235 7.42 19.93 7.51
CA TYR A 235 6.18 20.50 7.03
C TYR A 235 5.06 20.22 8.04
N ASN A 236 4.22 21.21 8.32
CA ASN A 236 3.08 21.02 9.22
C ASN A 236 1.78 20.98 8.42
N ASP A 237 1.15 19.82 8.34
CA ASP A 237 -0.15 19.62 7.72
C ASP A 237 -0.87 18.45 8.40
N SER A 238 -1.46 18.72 9.57
CA SER A 238 -2.24 17.72 10.31
C SER A 238 -3.44 17.21 9.51
N SER A 239 -4.05 18.06 8.67
CA SER A 239 -5.15 17.66 7.80
C SER A 239 -4.72 16.58 6.80
N PHE A 240 -3.50 16.67 6.26
CA PHE A 240 -2.96 15.63 5.40
C PHE A 240 -2.81 14.30 6.14
N LEU A 241 -2.29 14.31 7.38
CA LEU A 241 -2.15 13.09 8.18
C LEU A 241 -3.51 12.44 8.46
N ASP A 242 -4.54 13.22 8.80
CA ASP A 242 -5.89 12.72 9.02
C ASP A 242 -6.48 12.08 7.74
N LYS A 243 -6.26 12.71 6.58
CA LYS A 243 -6.69 12.14 5.29
C LYS A 243 -6.00 10.83 4.99
N ILE A 244 -4.69 10.71 5.25
CA ILE A 244 -3.92 9.48 5.06
C ILE A 244 -4.42 8.36 5.96
N ARG A 245 -4.77 8.66 7.22
CA ARG A 245 -5.38 7.69 8.15
C ARG A 245 -6.66 7.09 7.58
N PHE A 246 -7.45 7.91 6.90
CA PHE A 246 -8.68 7.50 6.21
C PHE A 246 -8.50 7.48 4.69
N HIS A 247 -7.36 6.97 4.20
CA HIS A 247 -6.96 7.06 2.78
C HIS A 247 -8.03 6.51 1.82
N ASN A 248 -8.76 5.45 2.20
CA ASN A 248 -9.79 4.85 1.35
C ASN A 248 -10.91 5.82 0.96
N TYR A 249 -11.26 6.78 1.82
CA TYR A 249 -12.27 7.80 1.55
C TYR A 249 -11.68 9.08 0.95
N ASN A 250 -10.40 9.33 1.18
CA ASN A 250 -9.73 10.58 0.83
C ASN A 250 -8.85 10.46 -0.42
N LYS A 251 -8.82 9.31 -1.09
CA LYS A 251 -7.93 9.05 -2.24
C LYS A 251 -8.01 10.11 -3.36
N HIS A 252 -9.19 10.72 -3.55
CA HIS A 252 -9.39 11.76 -4.56
C HIS A 252 -8.73 13.09 -4.16
N CYS A 253 -8.88 13.51 -2.90
CA CYS A 253 -8.34 14.77 -2.41
C CYS A 253 -6.85 14.68 -2.05
N ILE A 254 -6.36 13.52 -1.61
CA ILE A 254 -4.94 13.30 -1.32
C ILE A 254 -4.08 13.57 -2.55
N LYS A 255 -4.52 13.16 -3.74
CA LYS A 255 -3.77 13.41 -4.98
C LYS A 255 -3.59 14.90 -5.28
N SER A 256 -4.64 15.70 -5.07
CA SER A 256 -4.54 17.17 -5.21
C SER A 256 -3.65 17.77 -4.12
N ASP A 257 -3.71 17.25 -2.90
CA ASP A 257 -2.85 17.71 -1.80
C ASP A 257 -1.37 17.42 -2.08
N VAL A 258 -1.03 16.23 -2.55
CA VAL A 258 0.34 15.86 -2.96
C VAL A 258 0.88 16.83 -4.00
N ALA A 259 0.11 17.10 -5.05
CA ALA A 259 0.53 18.02 -6.11
C ALA A 259 0.78 19.43 -5.55
N ARG A 260 -0.17 19.97 -4.78
CA ARG A 260 -0.06 21.28 -4.13
C ARG A 260 1.18 21.36 -3.23
N ILE A 261 1.41 20.36 -2.38
CA ILE A 261 2.53 20.35 -1.42
C ILE A 261 3.87 20.34 -2.17
N ILE A 262 4.00 19.49 -3.20
CA ILE A 262 5.22 19.44 -4.02
C ILE A 262 5.45 20.79 -4.72
N ASP A 263 4.43 21.38 -5.32
CA ASP A 263 4.56 22.64 -6.06
C ASP A 263 4.96 23.81 -5.13
N VAL A 264 4.41 23.87 -3.91
CA VAL A 264 4.80 24.83 -2.88
C VAL A 264 6.24 24.61 -2.42
N LYS A 265 6.65 23.37 -2.17
CA LYS A 265 7.99 23.04 -1.65
C LYS A 265 9.10 23.17 -2.69
N THR A 266 8.77 23.14 -3.98
CA THR A 266 9.73 23.26 -5.10
C THR A 266 9.69 24.61 -5.82
N ASN A 267 8.89 25.57 -5.33
CA ASN A 267 8.70 26.90 -5.95
C ASN A 267 8.36 26.86 -7.46
N ARG A 268 7.79 25.76 -7.97
CA ARG A 268 7.50 25.57 -9.41
C ARG A 268 6.39 26.50 -9.95
N HIS A 269 5.74 27.28 -9.08
CA HIS A 269 4.80 28.34 -9.44
C HIS A 269 5.38 29.76 -9.41
N VAL A 270 6.64 29.97 -9.01
CA VAL A 270 7.23 31.33 -8.92
C VAL A 270 7.84 31.81 -10.26
N ILE A 271 7.94 30.94 -11.28
CA ILE A 271 8.45 31.31 -12.62
C ILE A 271 7.32 31.25 -13.67
N LYS A 272 6.24 32.01 -13.44
CA LYS A 272 5.36 32.50 -14.50
C LYS A 272 4.73 33.80 -14.03
N VAL A 273 5.46 34.90 -14.16
CA VAL A 273 5.04 36.24 -14.65
C VAL A 273 6.24 37.16 -14.42
N ASN A 274 6.97 37.44 -15.50
CA ASN A 274 7.61 38.73 -15.79
C ASN A 274 8.31 38.56 -17.15
N ALA A 275 7.50 38.72 -18.21
CA ALA A 275 7.91 39.16 -19.53
C ALA A 275 6.89 40.21 -19.96
#